data_AF-A0A0F9MU77-F1
#
_entry.id   AF-A0A0F9MU77-F1
#
_cell.length_a   1.000
_cell.length_b   1.000
_cell.length_c   1.000
_cell.angle_alpha   90.00
_cell.angle_beta   90.00
_cell.angle_gamma   90.00
#
_symmetry.space_group_name_H-M   'P 1'
#
loop_
_entity.id
_entity.type
_entity.pdbx_description
1 polymer ?
#
loop_
_entity_poly.entity_id
_entity_poly.type
_entity_poly.pdbx_seq_one_letter_code
_entity_poly.pdbx_strand_id
1 'polypeptide(L)' 'MKIAIEYVEWLMEEKSKINRQKLGDIELFENGMKLDIPKKVIDDFELTGLSNVDFILSDFRNQVP' A
#
# COMPACT_ATOMS: atom_id res chain seq x y z
N MET A 1 25.94 1.18 11.14
CA MET A 1 25.16 1.11 9.88
C MET A 1 25.41 2.39 9.11
N LYS A 2 25.67 2.33 7.80
CA LYS A 2 25.79 3.50 6.92
C LYS A 2 24.64 3.43 5.91
N ILE A 3 23.94 4.54 5.68
CA ILE A 3 22.82 4.64 4.74
C ILE A 3 23.15 5.76 3.76
N ALA A 4 22.98 5.52 2.47
CA ALA A 4 23.11 6.54 1.42
C ALA A 4 21.84 7.42 1.39
N ILE A 5 22.00 8.72 1.23
CA ILE A 5 20.86 9.65 1.17
C ILE A 5 20.02 9.35 -0.08
N GLU A 6 20.71 9.08 -1.20
CA GLU A 6 20.12 8.76 -2.50
C GLU A 6 19.24 7.52 -2.44
N TYR A 7 19.59 6.55 -1.59
CA TYR A 7 18.75 5.36 -1.37
C TYR A 7 17.42 5.73 -0.68
N VAL A 8 17.47 6.64 0.29
CA VAL A 8 16.25 7.10 1.00
C VAL A 8 15.39 7.94 0.08
N GLU A 9 15.98 8.83 -0.72
CA GLU A 9 15.26 9.61 -1.72
C GLU A 9 14.55 8.71 -2.74
N TRP A 10 15.26 7.71 -3.26
CA TRP A 10 14.67 6.72 -4.15
C TRP A 10 13.49 5.97 -3.51
N LEU A 11 13.63 5.52 -2.26
CA LEU A 11 12.51 4.88 -1.53
C LEU A 11 11.29 5.81 -1.38
N MET A 12 11.52 7.10 -1.12
CA MET A 12 10.45 8.09 -1.01
C MET A 12 9.76 8.33 -2.35
N GLU A 13 10.51 8.34 -3.46
CA GLU A 13 9.94 8.42 -4.81
C GLU A 13 9.10 7.19 -5.14
N GLU A 14 9.58 5.98 -4.84
CA GLU A 14 8.82 4.75 -5.07
C GLU A 14 7.52 4.74 -4.24
N LYS A 15 7.58 5.14 -2.96
CA LYS A 15 6.38 5.31 -2.14
C LYS A 15 5.39 6.32 -2.75
N SER A 16 5.91 7.43 -3.28
CA SER A 16 5.09 8.44 -3.95
C SER A 16 4.38 7.87 -5.18
N LYS A 17 5.03 7.00 -5.96
CA LYS A 17 4.41 6.35 -7.12
C LYS A 17 3.23 5.47 -6.70
N ILE A 18 3.38 4.70 -5.63
CA ILE A 18 2.31 3.86 -5.06
C ILE A 18 1.12 4.73 -4.61
N ASN A 19 1.40 5.83 -3.90
CA ASN A 19 0.36 6.71 -3.36
C ASN A 19 -0.37 7.56 -4.41
N ARG A 20 0.17 7.72 -5.62
CA ARG A 20 -0.50 8.44 -6.72
C ARG A 20 -1.51 7.58 -7.47
N GLN A 21 -1.46 6.26 -7.30
CA GLN A 21 -2.44 5.35 -7.90
C GLN A 21 -3.69 5.27 -7.02
N LYS A 22 -4.83 4.93 -7.62
CA LYS A 22 -6.02 4.58 -6.82
C LYS A 22 -5.79 3.21 -6.20
N LEU A 23 -6.13 3.04 -4.92
CA LEU A 23 -5.88 1.78 -4.23
C LEU A 23 -6.54 0.58 -4.92
N GLY A 24 -7.77 0.77 -5.43
CA GLY A 24 -8.50 -0.25 -6.18
C GLY A 24 -7.88 -0.66 -7.53
N ASP A 25 -6.95 0.13 -8.07
CA ASP A 25 -6.24 -0.20 -9.31
C ASP A 25 -4.91 -0.95 -9.05
N ILE A 26 -4.49 -1.08 -7.78
CA ILE A 26 -3.23 -1.73 -7.40
C ILE A 26 -3.48 -3.22 -7.19
N GLU A 27 -2.80 -4.06 -7.98
CA GLU A 27 -2.75 -5.49 -7.72
C GLU A 27 -1.73 -5.81 -6.63
N LEU A 28 -2.21 -6.31 -5.49
CA LEU A 28 -1.35 -6.71 -4.37
C LEU A 28 -1.03 -8.20 -4.44
N PHE A 29 0.23 -8.54 -4.17
CA PHE A 29 0.71 -9.91 -4.12
C PHE A 29 1.47 -10.13 -2.81
N GLU A 30 1.24 -11.26 -2.16
CA GLU A 30 1.97 -11.71 -0.97
C GLU A 30 2.39 -13.16 -1.16
N ASN A 31 3.67 -13.45 -0.97
CA ASN A 31 4.26 -14.79 -1.18
C ASN A 31 3.94 -15.40 -2.56
N GLY A 32 3.89 -14.57 -3.60
CA GLY A 32 3.60 -14.98 -4.97
C GLY A 32 2.11 -15.23 -5.27
N MET A 33 1.21 -15.00 -4.31
CA MET A 33 -0.23 -15.13 -4.49
C MET A 33 -0.88 -13.75 -4.57
N LYS A 34 -1.77 -13.56 -5.55
CA LYS A 34 -2.59 -12.34 -5.65
C LYS A 34 -3.53 -12.29 -4.46
N LEU A 35 -3.56 -11.16 -3.76
CA LEU A 35 -4.52 -10.92 -2.69
C LEU A 35 -5.85 -10.49 -3.31
N ASP A 36 -6.92 -11.21 -2.94
CA ASP A 36 -8.29 -10.82 -3.29
C ASP A 36 -8.85 -9.96 -2.16
N ILE A 37 -8.68 -8.64 -2.29
CA ILE A 37 -9.15 -7.67 -1.29
C ILE A 37 -10.59 -7.28 -1.63
N PRO A 38 -11.57 -7.50 -0.73
CA PRO A 38 -12.93 -7.10 -0.97
C PRO A 38 -13.03 -5.59 -1.20
N LYS A 39 -13.80 -5.17 -2.22
CA LYS A 39 -13.99 -3.74 -2.54
C LYS A 39 -14.41 -2.90 -1.32
N LYS A 40 -15.26 -3.45 -0.46
CA LYS A 40 -15.69 -2.77 0.77
C LYS A 40 -14.51 -2.37 1.67
N VAL A 41 -13.50 -3.24 1.81
CA VAL A 41 -12.31 -2.95 2.61
C VAL A 41 -11.51 -1.78 2.01
N ILE A 42 -11.43 -1.73 0.67
CA ILE A 42 -10.79 -0.62 -0.05
C ILE A 42 -11.57 0.68 0.18
N ASP A 43 -12.89 0.65 -0.03
CA ASP A 43 -13.77 1.80 0.16
C ASP A 43 -13.72 2.31 1.61
N ASP A 44 -13.75 1.41 2.60
CA ASP A 44 -13.65 1.73 4.04
C ASP A 44 -12.28 2.36 4.37
N PHE A 45 -11.20 1.87 3.74
CA PHE A 45 -9.86 2.44 3.93
C PHE A 45 -9.71 3.83 3.32
N GLU A 46 -10.28 4.09 2.14
CA GLU A 46 -10.18 5.39 1.48
C GLU A 46 -10.75 6.53 2.34
N LEU A 47 -11.71 6.23 3.23
CA LEU A 47 -12.27 7.19 4.19
C LEU A 47 -11.33 7.55 5.35
N THR A 48 -10.27 6.77 5.58
CA THR A 48 -9.32 7.02 6.67
C THR A 48 -8.38 8.18 6.39
N GLY A 49 -8.21 8.56 5.12
CA GLY A 49 -7.22 9.56 4.68
C GLY A 49 -5.77 9.10 4.79
N LEU A 50 -5.53 7.82 5.08
CA LEU A 50 -4.19 7.21 5.08
C LEU A 50 -3.71 6.90 3.67
N SER A 51 -2.40 6.66 3.52
CA SER A 51 -1.81 6.41 2.22
C SER A 51 -1.93 4.95 1.78
N ASN A 52 -1.81 4.68 0.48
CA ASN A 52 -1.79 3.31 -0.05
C ASN A 52 -0.65 2.49 0.55
N VAL A 53 0.49 3.11 0.84
CA VAL A 53 1.60 2.45 1.54
C VAL A 53 1.18 2.01 2.95
N ASP A 54 0.38 2.82 3.67
CA ASP A 54 -0.14 2.45 4.99
C ASP A 54 -1.11 1.27 4.88
N PHE A 55 -1.93 1.21 3.82
CA PHE A 55 -2.76 0.04 3.53
C PHE A 55 -1.93 -1.24 3.38
N ILE A 56 -0.89 -1.17 2.56
CA ILE A 56 -0.01 -2.30 2.23
C ILE A 56 0.78 -2.78 3.45
N LEU A 57 1.15 -1.89 4.36
CA LEU A 57 1.96 -2.23 5.53
C LEU A 57 1.13 -2.57 6.77
N SER A 58 -0.17 -2.27 6.76
CA SER A 58 -1.05 -2.54 7.90
C SER A 58 -1.83 -3.83 7.76
N ASP A 59 -2.35 -4.32 8.89
CA ASP A 59 -3.30 -5.43 8.95
C ASP A 59 -4.70 -5.05 8.47
N PHE A 60 -4.93 -3.81 8.02
CA PHE A 60 -6.25 -3.36 7.56
C PHE A 60 -6.79 -4.25 6.43
N ARG A 61 -5.90 -4.69 5.53
CA ARG A 61 -6.24 -5.61 4.43
C ARG A 61 -6.77 -6.99 4.89
N ASN A 62 -6.50 -7.39 6.13
CA ASN A 62 -6.93 -8.66 6.71
C ASN A 62 -8.31 -8.56 7.38
N GLN A 63 -8.94 -7.38 7.38
CA GLN A 63 -10.28 -7.18 7.90
C GLN A 63 -11.30 -7.72 6.88
N VAL A 64 -11.53 -9.02 6.92
CA VAL A 64 -12.70 -9.65 6.29
C VAL A 64 -13.71 -9.96 7.42
N PRO A 65 -15.01 -9.67 7.25
CA PRO A 65 -16.04 -10.15 8.17
C PRO A 65 -16.11 -11.68 8.22
#